data_AF-A0A963NST5-F1
#
_entry.id   AF-A0A963NST5-F1
#
_cell.length_a   1.000
_cell.length_b   1.000
_cell.length_c   1.000
_cell.angle_alpha   90.00
_cell.angle_beta   90.00
_cell.angle_gamma   90.00
#
_symmetry.space_group_name_H-M   'P 1'
#
loop_
_entity.id
_entity.type
_entity.pdbx_description
1 polymer ?
#
loop_
_entity_poly.entity_id
_entity_poly.type
_entity_poly.pdbx_seq_one_letter_code
_entity_poly.pdbx_strand_id
1 'polypeptide(L)' 'MTDKEQKIVIDGTEYALSSLSQEARTQITNLRVVENEIAQLKARLAIAGTAKIAYQNALKNALPVDTH' A
#
# COMPACT_ATOMS: atom_id res chain seq x y z
N MET A 1 18.77 -25.09 -20.12
CA MET A 1 18.24 -25.02 -18.74
C MET A 1 18.81 -23.77 -18.12
N THR A 2 18.01 -22.71 -18.02
CA THR A 2 18.50 -21.43 -17.49
C THR A 2 17.77 -21.19 -16.18
N ASP A 3 18.32 -21.74 -15.10
CA ASP A 3 17.89 -21.46 -13.73
C ASP A 3 18.25 -20.00 -13.45
N LYS A 4 17.31 -19.09 -13.75
CA LYS A 4 17.43 -17.69 -13.33
C LYS A 4 17.23 -17.70 -11.82
N GLU A 5 18.33 -17.73 -11.07
CA GLU A 5 18.30 -17.50 -9.62
C GLU A 5 17.46 -16.24 -9.36
N GLN A 6 16.31 -16.43 -8.72
CA GLN A 6 15.48 -15.31 -8.31
C GLN A 6 16.28 -14.54 -7.26
N LYS A 7 16.67 -13.30 -7.59
CA LYS A 7 17.34 -12.41 -6.65
C LYS A 7 16.32 -11.47 -6.07
N ILE A 8 16.42 -11.21 -4.78
CA ILE A 8 15.62 -10.21 -4.09
C ILE A 8 16.55 -9.17 -3.48
N VAL A 9 16.12 -7.92 -3.49
CA VAL A 9 16.86 -6.83 -2.85
C VAL A 9 16.22 -6.60 -1.48
N ILE A 10 17.00 -6.81 -0.43
CA ILE A 10 16.60 -6.48 0.95
C ILE A 10 17.59 -5.42 1.44
N ASP A 11 17.09 -4.26 1.88
CA ASP A 11 17.91 -3.14 2.37
C ASP A 11 19.02 -2.69 1.40
N GLY A 12 18.74 -2.75 0.09
CA GLY A 12 19.70 -2.37 -0.95
C GLY A 12 20.76 -3.43 -1.27
N THR A 13 20.72 -4.59 -0.60
CA THR A 13 21.62 -5.73 -0.88
C THR A 13 20.88 -6.81 -1.65
N GLU A 14 21.47 -7.29 -2.74
CA GLU A 14 20.94 -8.42 -3.51
C GLU A 14 21.26 -9.76 -2.82
N TYR A 15 20.22 -10.54 -2.56
CA TYR A 15 20.33 -11.91 -2.07
C TYR A 15 19.73 -12.87 -3.09
N ALA A 16 20.44 -13.98 -3.35
CA ALA A 16 19.86 -15.08 -4.11
C ALA A 16 18.80 -15.76 -3.24
N LEU A 17 17.59 -15.97 -3.77
CA LEU A 17 16.52 -16.63 -3.02
C LEU A 17 16.96 -18.04 -2.57
N SER A 18 17.77 -18.71 -3.40
CA SER A 18 18.43 -20.00 -3.14
C SER A 18 19.31 -19.98 -1.89
N SER A 19 19.98 -18.86 -1.58
CA SER A 19 20.89 -18.71 -0.44
C SER A 19 20.20 -18.31 0.87
N LEU A 20 18.89 -18.04 0.84
CA LEU A 20 18.13 -17.62 2.03
C LEU A 20 17.60 -18.82 2.82
N SER A 21 17.53 -18.66 4.15
CA SER A 21 16.90 -19.65 5.03
C SER A 21 15.40 -19.77 4.74
N GLN A 22 14.81 -20.92 5.11
CA GLN A 22 13.37 -21.15 4.96
C GLN A 22 12.54 -20.12 5.76
N GLU A 23 13.04 -19.71 6.92
CA GLU A 23 12.43 -18.67 7.75
C GLU A 23 12.44 -17.32 7.03
N ALA A 24 13.58 -16.92 6.43
CA ALA A 24 13.68 -15.68 5.68
C ALA A 24 12.69 -15.64 4.51
N ARG A 25 12.59 -16.73 3.73
CA ARG A 25 11.63 -16.85 2.62
C ARG A 25 10.17 -16.73 3.08
N THR A 26 9.85 -17.31 4.23
CA THR A 26 8.53 -17.19 4.87
C THR A 26 8.26 -15.73 5.23
N GLN A 27 9.22 -15.05 5.86
CA GLN A 27 9.05 -13.66 6.26
C GLN A 27 8.88 -12.72 5.07
N ILE A 28 9.61 -12.92 3.97
CA ILE A 28 9.45 -12.18 2.71
C ILE A 28 8.03 -12.36 2.15
N THR A 29 7.51 -13.58 2.19
CA THR A 29 6.15 -13.87 1.73
C THR A 29 5.12 -13.14 2.60
N ASN A 30 5.28 -13.20 3.92
CA ASN A 30 4.41 -12.48 4.86
C ASN A 30 4.46 -10.96 4.64
N LEU A 31 5.67 -10.40 4.46
CA LEU A 31 5.84 -8.98 4.16
C LEU A 31 5.10 -8.57 2.88
N ARG A 32 5.23 -9.34 1.80
CA ARG A 32 4.50 -9.06 0.55
C ARG A 32 2.99 -9.05 0.75
N VAL A 33 2.45 -9.96 1.57
CA VAL A 33 1.02 -10.00 1.89
C VAL A 33 0.62 -8.73 2.64
N VAL A 34 1.38 -8.33 3.66
CA VAL A 34 1.13 -7.12 4.45
C VAL A 34 1.23 -5.86 3.57
N GLU A 35 2.22 -5.77 2.68
CA GLU A 35 2.36 -4.65 1.74
C GLU A 35 1.15 -4.53 0.83
N ASN A 36 0.64 -5.66 0.31
CA ASN A 36 -0.57 -5.66 -0.51
C ASN A 36 -1.79 -5.21 0.30
N GLU A 37 -1.91 -5.64 1.56
CA GLU A 37 -2.99 -5.21 2.43
C GLU A 37 -2.93 -3.70 2.73
N ILE A 38 -1.73 -3.16 2.98
CA ILE A 38 -1.50 -1.72 3.13
C ILE A 38 -1.91 -0.97 1.85
N ALA A 39 -1.56 -1.48 0.67
CA ALA A 39 -1.95 -0.88 -0.60
C ALA A 39 -3.47 -0.84 -0.77
N GLN A 40 -4.17 -1.93 -0.42
CA GLN A 40 -5.63 -2.01 -0.43
C GLN A 40 -6.26 -0.99 0.54
N LEU A 41 -5.74 -0.87 1.75
CA LEU A 41 -6.20 0.12 2.73
C LEU A 41 -6.01 1.55 2.23
N LYS A 42 -4.87 1.86 1.60
CA LYS A 42 -4.62 3.17 0.97
C LYS A 42 -5.63 3.47 -0.14
N ALA A 43 -5.97 2.50 -0.97
CA ALA A 43 -6.99 2.67 -2.01
C ALA A 43 -8.36 2.99 -1.40
N ARG A 44 -8.78 2.25 -0.36
CA ARG A 44 -10.03 2.52 0.36
C ARG A 44 -10.03 3.89 1.02
N LEU A 45 -8.90 4.30 1.60
CA LEU A 45 -8.73 5.62 2.20
C LEU A 45 -8.88 6.74 1.16
N ALA A 46 -8.32 6.57 -0.05
CA ALA A 46 -8.47 7.53 -1.13
C ALA A 46 -9.95 7.68 -1.56
N ILE A 47 -10.68 6.57 -1.70
CA ILE A 47 -12.12 6.57 -2.01
C ILE A 47 -12.90 7.33 -0.93
N ALA A 48 -12.66 7.00 0.34
CA ALA A 48 -13.30 7.67 1.47
C ALA A 48 -12.94 9.17 1.52
N GLY A 49 -11.71 9.54 1.17
CA GLY A 49 -11.26 10.92 1.05
C GLY A 49 -12.05 11.71 0.01
N THR A 50 -12.29 11.14 -1.17
CA THR A 50 -13.12 11.77 -2.21
C THR A 50 -14.56 12.00 -1.72
N ALA A 51 -15.17 10.99 -1.08
CA ALA A 51 -16.52 11.13 -0.53
C ALA A 51 -16.58 12.22 0.56
N LYS A 52 -15.58 12.27 1.45
CA LYS A 52 -15.45 13.31 2.47
C LYS A 52 -15.42 14.71 1.84
N ILE A 53 -14.60 14.92 0.80
CA ILE A 53 -14.50 16.21 0.11
C ILE A 53 -15.85 16.59 -0.51
N ALA A 54 -16.53 15.63 -1.16
CA ALA A 54 -17.85 15.86 -1.74
C ALA A 54 -18.87 16.32 -0.68
N TYR A 55 -18.92 15.64 0.47
CA TYR A 55 -19.80 16.03 1.56
C TYR A 55 -19.43 17.36 2.21
N GLN A 56 -18.13 17.67 2.33
CA GLN A 56 -17.69 18.98 2.81
C GLN A 56 -18.14 20.11 1.88
N ASN A 57 -18.06 19.90 0.57
CA ASN A 57 -18.52 20.89 -0.40
C ASN A 57 -20.05 21.04 -0.38
N ALA A 58 -20.79 19.92 -0.30
CA ALA A 58 -22.24 19.94 -0.16
C ALA A 58 -22.68 20.69 1.10
N LEU A 59 -22.00 20.45 2.23
CA LEU A 59 -22.23 21.17 3.47
C LEU A 59 -21.97 22.66 3.33
N LYS A 60 -20.83 23.06 2.76
CA LYS A 60 -20.51 24.48 2.51
C LYS A 60 -21.59 25.20 1.69
N ASN A 61 -22.16 24.53 0.69
CA ASN A 61 -23.23 25.09 -0.13
C ASN A 61 -24.58 25.16 0.59
N ALA A 62 -24.80 24.32 1.60
CA ALA A 62 -26.02 24.28 2.40
C ALA A 62 -25.97 25.23 3.61
N LEU A 63 -24.78 25.70 4.01
CA LEU A 63 -24.62 26.68 5.06
C LEU A 63 -25.10 28.05 4.57
N PRO A 64 -25.78 28.84 5.41
CA PRO A 64 -26.16 30.21 5.06
C PRO A 64 -24.89 31.02 4.81
N VAL A 65 -24.87 31.76 3.70
CA VAL A 65 -23.87 32.80 3.48
C VAL A 65 -24.15 33.93 4.45
N ASP A 66 -23.25 34.17 5.40
CA ASP A 66 -23.29 35.39 6.21
C ASP A 66 -23.11 36.59 5.26
N THR A 67 -24.22 37.15 4.80
CA THR A 67 -24.27 38.47 4.20
C THR A 67 -24.24 39.49 5.34
N HIS A 68 -23.04 39.89 5.73
CA HIS A 68 -22.78 41.10 6.49
C HIS A 68 -22.33 42.23 5.56
#